data_AF-A0A958B0Z2-F1
#
_entry.id   AF-A0A958B0Z2-F1
#
_cell.length_a   1.000
_cell.length_b   1.000
_cell.length_c   1.000
_cell.angle_alpha   90.00
_cell.angle_beta   90.00
_cell.angle_gamma   90.00
#
_symmetry.space_group_name_H-M   'P 1'
#
loop_
_entity.id
_entity.type
_entity.pdbx_description
1 polymer ?
#
loop_
_entity_poly.entity_id
_entity_poly.type
_entity_poly.pdbx_seq_one_letter_code
_entity_poly.pdbx_strand_id
1 'polypeptide(L)'
;NQIYETTAAALGVEADLVHIPSELINAFDPLHGEGLLGDKSHSMIFDNSKIKRLAPGFACTIPFAWGAREIVAWHEADSSRQKIDPYVDALMDRVIAAYRSIWP
;
A
#
# COMPACT_ATOMS: atom_id res chain seq x y z
N ASN A 1 -5.54 2.87 -9.61
CA ASN A 1 -4.57 2.86 -8.49
C ASN A 1 -3.73 1.57 -8.60
N GLN A 2 -2.75 1.55 -9.51
CA GLN A 2 -2.24 0.30 -10.12
C GLN A 2 -1.60 -0.69 -9.16
N ILE A 3 -0.90 -0.22 -8.12
CA ILE A 3 -0.27 -1.11 -7.13
C ILE A 3 -1.33 -1.92 -6.38
N TYR A 4 -2.39 -1.26 -5.90
CA TYR A 4 -3.48 -1.92 -5.18
C TYR A 4 -4.29 -2.85 -6.10
N GLU A 5 -4.60 -2.41 -7.31
CA GLU A 5 -5.32 -3.23 -8.31
C GLU A 5 -4.51 -4.48 -8.69
N THR A 6 -3.19 -4.36 -8.83
CA THR A 6 -2.32 -5.50 -9.13
C THR A 6 -2.26 -6.50 -7.97
N THR A 7 -2.21 -6.02 -6.73
CA THR A 7 -2.25 -6.88 -5.55
C THR A 7 -3.61 -7.58 -5.40
N ALA A 8 -4.71 -6.86 -5.61
CA ALA A 8 -6.06 -7.44 -5.58
C ALA A 8 -6.25 -8.51 -6.67
N ALA A 9 -5.77 -8.25 -7.89
CA ALA A 9 -5.77 -9.24 -8.95
C ALA A 9 -4.95 -10.51 -8.60
N ALA A 10 -3.84 -10.35 -7.88
CA ALA A 10 -3.06 -11.50 -7.39
C ALA A 10 -3.81 -12.31 -6.32
N LEU A 11 -4.69 -11.67 -5.54
CA LEU A 11 -5.60 -12.30 -4.58
C LEU A 11 -6.89 -12.84 -5.25
N GLY A 12 -7.10 -12.62 -6.55
CA GLY A 12 -8.32 -13.04 -7.25
C GLY A 12 -9.57 -12.24 -6.89
N VAL A 13 -9.41 -11.01 -6.37
CA VAL A 13 -10.50 -10.12 -5.96
C VAL A 13 -10.42 -8.77 -6.68
N GLU A 14 -11.53 -8.03 -6.70
CA GLU A 14 -11.52 -6.63 -7.10
C GLU A 14 -11.16 -5.73 -5.92
N ALA A 15 -10.38 -4.67 -6.17
CA ALA A 15 -10.00 -3.73 -5.13
C ALA A 15 -11.15 -2.77 -4.81
N ASP A 16 -11.65 -2.79 -3.57
CA ASP A 16 -12.52 -1.73 -3.03
C ASP A 16 -11.67 -0.56 -2.54
N LEU A 17 -11.56 0.49 -3.36
CA LEU A 17 -10.71 1.65 -3.08
C LEU A 17 -11.52 2.81 -2.52
N VAL A 18 -11.19 3.23 -1.30
CA VAL A 18 -11.74 4.45 -0.68
C VAL A 18 -10.66 5.52 -0.64
N HIS A 19 -10.90 6.66 -1.29
CA HIS A 19 -9.96 7.78 -1.35
C HIS A 19 -10.31 8.81 -0.26
N ILE A 20 -9.47 8.91 0.77
CA ILE A 20 -9.70 9.79 1.93
C ILE A 20 -8.55 10.81 2.03
N PRO A 21 -8.83 12.11 2.27
CA PRO A 21 -7.78 13.12 2.47
C PRO A 21 -6.84 12.76 3.62
N SER A 22 -5.53 12.94 3.40
CA SER A 22 -4.50 12.64 4.40
C SER A 22 -4.67 13.45 5.69
N GLU A 23 -5.15 14.68 5.61
CA GLU A 23 -5.45 15.53 6.77
C GLU A 23 -6.55 14.93 7.64
N LEU A 24 -7.55 14.29 7.03
CA LEU A 24 -8.61 13.61 7.76
C LEU A 24 -8.06 12.36 8.45
N ILE A 25 -7.25 11.55 7.75
CA ILE A 25 -6.60 10.37 8.35
C ILE A 25 -5.73 10.80 9.54
N ASN A 26 -4.95 11.88 9.39
CA ASN A 26 -4.10 12.43 10.45
C ASN A 26 -4.88 12.96 11.66
N ALA A 27 -6.08 13.51 11.45
CA ALA A 27 -6.94 13.94 12.56
C ALA A 27 -7.45 12.76 13.40
N PHE A 28 -7.58 11.57 12.82
CA PHE A 28 -7.96 10.34 13.54
C PHE A 28 -6.77 9.63 14.17
N ASP A 29 -5.63 9.61 13.47
CA ASP A 29 -4.42 8.95 13.92
C ASP A 29 -3.16 9.63 13.35
N PRO A 30 -2.47 10.45 14.15
CA PRO A 30 -1.23 11.09 13.74
C PRO A 30 -0.12 10.11 13.39
N LEU A 31 -0.07 8.93 14.03
CA LEU A 31 0.99 7.93 13.80
C LEU A 31 1.05 7.50 12.33
N HIS A 32 -0.10 7.23 11.70
CA HIS A 32 -0.19 6.92 10.27
C HIS A 32 -0.27 8.18 9.41
N GLY A 33 -0.96 9.22 9.88
CA GLY A 33 -1.22 10.45 9.11
C GLY A 33 -0.01 11.33 8.87
N GLU A 34 0.92 11.44 9.82
CA GLU A 34 2.11 12.29 9.69
C GLU A 34 2.97 11.86 8.50
N GLY A 35 3.10 10.55 8.27
CA GLY A 35 3.80 10.02 7.10
C GLY A 35 3.07 10.31 5.78
N LEU A 36 1.73 10.34 5.79
CA LEU A 36 0.92 10.66 4.61
C LEU A 36 1.01 12.14 4.23
N LEU A 37 1.12 13.01 5.23
CA LEU A 37 1.34 14.45 5.05
C LEU A 37 2.82 14.78 4.76
N GLY A 38 3.73 13.93 5.22
CA GLY A 38 5.17 14.06 5.03
C GLY A 38 5.67 13.41 3.75
N ASP A 39 6.53 12.39 3.91
CA ASP A 39 7.29 11.77 2.82
C ASP A 39 6.41 11.17 1.71
N LYS A 40 5.20 10.70 2.04
CA LYS A 40 4.27 10.08 1.07
C LYS A 40 3.39 11.08 0.32
N SER A 41 3.48 12.37 0.63
CA SER A 41 2.81 13.43 -0.14
C SER A 41 3.50 13.68 -1.50
N HIS A 42 4.72 13.16 -1.68
CA HIS A 42 5.52 13.35 -2.88
C HIS A 42 5.78 12.02 -3.60
N SER A 43 5.82 12.08 -4.93
CA SER A 43 6.20 10.93 -5.76
C SER A 43 7.67 10.57 -5.59
N MET A 44 7.94 9.28 -5.38
CA MET A 44 9.29 8.72 -5.26
C MET A 44 9.71 8.10 -6.60
N ILE A 45 10.38 8.89 -7.45
CA ILE A 45 10.94 8.43 -8.72
C ILE A 45 12.46 8.50 -8.62
N PHE A 46 13.12 7.34 -8.73
CA PHE A 46 14.57 7.23 -8.55
C PHE A 46 15.32 7.15 -9.87
N ASP A 47 16.35 7.99 -10.04
CA ASP A 47 17.34 7.81 -11.09
C ASP A 47 18.31 6.68 -10.72
N ASN A 48 18.21 5.58 -11.46
CA ASN A 48 19.05 4.40 -11.29
C ASN A 48 20.37 4.45 -12.10
N SER A 49 20.71 5.59 -12.73
CA SER A 49 21.92 5.75 -13.56
C SER A 49 23.21 5.47 -12.78
N LYS A 50 23.28 5.90 -11.51
CA LYS A 50 24.47 5.69 -10.65
C LYS A 50 24.71 4.21 -10.38
N ILE A 51 23.69 3.46 -9.95
CA ILE A 51 23.85 2.03 -9.66
C ILE A 51 24.13 1.23 -10.93
N LYS A 52 23.46 1.55 -12.05
CA LYS A 52 23.71 0.90 -13.34
C LYS A 52 25.13 1.12 -13.86
N ARG A 53 25.74 2.29 -13.59
CA ARG A 53 27.14 2.57 -13.95
C ARG A 53 28.13 1.79 -13.08
N LEU A 54 27.87 1.72 -11.78
CA LEU A 54 28.76 1.06 -10.82
C LEU A 54 28.64 -0.47 -10.85
N ALA A 55 27.46 -0.98 -11.20
CA ALA A 55 27.15 -2.40 -11.31
C ALA A 55 26.38 -2.67 -12.62
N PRO A 56 27.08 -2.86 -13.77
CA PRO A 56 26.44 -3.05 -15.07
C PRO A 56 25.51 -4.26 -15.17
N GLY A 57 25.70 -5.27 -14.31
CA GLY A 57 24.80 -6.43 -14.21
C GLY A 57 23.51 -6.17 -13.42
N PHE A 58 23.37 -5.00 -12.78
CA PHE A 58 22.16 -4.66 -12.03
C PHE A 58 21.00 -4.35 -12.97
N ALA A 59 19.96 -5.17 -12.92
CA ALA A 59 18.73 -5.00 -13.69
C ALA A 59 17.49 -5.35 -12.86
N CYS A 60 16.46 -4.50 -12.92
CA CYS A 60 15.16 -4.77 -12.31
C CYS A 60 14.31 -5.59 -13.30
N THR A 61 14.50 -6.90 -13.33
CA THR A 61 13.86 -7.80 -14.31
C THR A 61 12.53 -8.37 -13.86
N ILE A 62 12.19 -8.25 -12.57
CA ILE A 62 10.94 -8.76 -12.01
C ILE A 62 9.89 -7.64 -12.02
N PRO A 63 8.81 -7.76 -12.81
CA PRO A 63 7.70 -6.82 -12.76
C PRO A 63 6.98 -6.91 -11.41
N PHE A 64 6.42 -5.79 -10.94
CA PHE A 64 5.69 -5.77 -9.66
C PHE A 64 4.55 -6.79 -9.62
N ALA A 65 3.84 -7.02 -10.73
CA ALA A 65 2.77 -8.02 -10.80
C ALA A 65 3.23 -9.46 -10.51
N TRP A 66 4.51 -9.77 -10.74
CA TRP A 66 5.06 -11.08 -10.39
C TRP A 66 5.36 -11.15 -8.90
N GLY A 67 6.02 -10.11 -8.37
CA GLY A 67 6.25 -10.00 -6.92
C GLY A 67 4.95 -10.00 -6.11
N ALA A 68 3.89 -9.35 -6.60
CA ALA A 68 2.57 -9.39 -5.94
C ALA A 68 2.04 -10.82 -5.79
N ARG A 69 2.18 -11.66 -6.83
CA ARG A 69 1.81 -13.09 -6.74
C ARG A 69 2.68 -13.87 -5.77
N GLU A 70 3.97 -13.58 -5.71
CA GLU A 70 4.88 -14.22 -4.74
C GLU A 70 4.53 -13.83 -3.29
N ILE A 71 4.19 -12.56 -3.05
CA ILE A 71 3.73 -12.07 -1.73
C ILE A 71 2.47 -12.82 -1.31
N VAL A 72 1.46 -12.90 -2.18
CA VAL A 72 0.21 -13.61 -1.91
C VAL A 72 0.47 -15.08 -1.62
N ALA A 73 1.21 -15.77 -2.49
CA ALA A 73 1.53 -17.19 -2.32
C ALA A 73 2.27 -17.45 -0.99
N TRP A 74 3.15 -16.54 -0.56
CA TRP A 74 3.85 -16.66 0.72
C TRP A 74 2.92 -16.56 1.94
N HIS A 75 1.90 -15.70 1.88
CA HIS A 75 0.89 -15.56 2.94
C HIS A 75 -0.14 -16.71 2.92
N GLU A 76 -0.52 -17.21 1.74
CA GLU A 76 -1.46 -18.34 1.61
C GLU A 76 -0.85 -19.67 2.04
N ALA A 77 0.46 -19.81 1.93
CA ALA A 77 1.17 -21.02 2.34
C ALA A 77 1.09 -21.31 3.85
N ASP A 78 0.77 -20.31 4.68
CA ASP A 78 0.76 -20.44 6.14
C ASP A 78 -0.11 -19.36 6.79
N SER A 79 -1.27 -19.78 7.31
CA SER A 79 -2.26 -18.90 7.93
C SER A 79 -1.72 -18.16 9.15
N SER A 80 -0.65 -18.64 9.79
CA SER A 80 -0.03 -17.93 10.93
C SER A 80 0.62 -16.60 10.53
N ARG A 81 0.84 -16.37 9.22
CA ARG A 81 1.37 -15.12 8.64
C ARG A 81 0.28 -14.11 8.33
N GLN A 82 -0.98 -14.51 8.34
CA GLN A 82 -2.14 -13.67 8.08
C GLN A 82 -2.58 -12.98 9.37
N LYS A 83 -1.63 -12.28 10.02
CA LYS A 83 -1.89 -11.58 11.28
C LYS A 83 -2.48 -10.22 10.99
N ILE A 84 -3.66 -9.97 11.55
CA ILE A 84 -4.34 -8.68 11.49
C ILE A 84 -3.95 -7.90 12.76
N ASP A 85 -3.63 -6.63 12.59
CA ASP A 85 -3.50 -5.70 13.71
C ASP A 85 -4.90 -5.13 14.03
N PRO A 86 -5.52 -5.48 15.18
CA PRO A 86 -6.86 -5.03 15.53
C PRO A 86 -6.98 -3.52 15.66
N TYR A 87 -5.89 -2.82 15.99
CA TYR A 87 -5.88 -1.36 16.07
C TYR A 87 -6.07 -0.74 14.69
N VAL A 88 -5.29 -1.21 13.71
CA VAL A 88 -5.31 -0.70 12.33
C VAL A 88 -6.65 -1.02 11.67
N ASP A 89 -7.16 -2.24 11.85
CA ASP A 89 -8.45 -2.69 11.33
C ASP A 89 -9.60 -1.78 11.82
N ALA A 90 -9.71 -1.60 13.14
CA ALA A 90 -10.72 -0.72 13.74
C ALA A 90 -10.52 0.77 13.42
N LEU A 91 -9.29 1.21 13.17
CA LEU A 91 -9.00 2.57 12.72
C LEU A 91 -9.55 2.79 11.30
N MET A 92 -9.25 1.88 10.36
CA MET A 92 -9.72 1.97 8.98
C MET A 92 -11.24 2.05 8.91
N ASP A 93 -11.96 1.16 9.63
CA ASP A 93 -13.42 1.18 9.69
C ASP A 93 -13.99 2.51 10.18
N ARG A 94 -13.42 3.05 11.27
CA ARG A 94 -13.85 4.34 11.83
C ARG A 94 -13.64 5.49 10.86
N VAL A 95 -12.47 5.57 10.21
CA VAL A 95 -12.17 6.66 9.27
C VAL A 95 -13.06 6.57 8.03
N ILE A 96 -13.27 5.36 7.47
CA ILE A 96 -14.14 5.14 6.32
C ILE A 96 -15.60 5.50 6.66
N ALA A 97 -16.11 5.05 7.82
CA ALA A 97 -17.47 5.35 8.25
C ALA A 97 -17.67 6.86 8.44
N ALA A 98 -16.74 7.53 9.11
CA ALA A 98 -16.79 8.98 9.29
C ALA A 98 -16.77 9.71 7.95
N TYR A 99 -15.85 9.35 7.04
CA TYR A 99 -15.75 9.96 5.71
C TYR A 99 -17.03 9.77 4.89
N ARG A 100 -17.57 8.54 4.82
CA ARG A 100 -18.82 8.25 4.10
C ARG A 100 -20.05 8.94 4.71
N SER A 101 -20.02 9.31 5.98
CA SER A 101 -21.15 10.04 6.60
C SER A 101 -21.22 11.52 6.20
N ILE A 102 -20.11 12.09 5.75
CA ILE A 102 -19.98 13.50 5.38
C ILE A 102 -19.78 13.70 3.87
N TRP A 103 -19.24 12.70 3.17
CA TRP A 103 -18.96 12.74 1.76
C TRP A 103 -20.06 12.00 0.97
N PRO A 104 -20.82 12.71 0.10
CA PRO A 104 -21.96 12.14 -0.62
C PRO A 104 -21.58 11.09 -1.67
#